data_AF-A0A208YCX0-F1
#
_entry.id   AF-A0A208YCX0-F1
#
_cell.length_a   1.000
_cell.length_b   1.000
_cell.length_c   1.000
_cell.angle_alpha   90.00
_cell.angle_beta   90.00
_cell.angle_gamma   90.00
#
_symmetry.space_group_name_H-M   'P 1'
#
loop_
_entity.id
_entity.type
_entity.pdbx_description
1 polymer ?
#
loop_
_entity_poly.entity_id
_entity_poly.type
_entity_poly.pdbx_seq_one_letter_code
_entity_poly.pdbx_strand_id
1 'polypeptide(L)'
;MSKWSFTSHPASVGETYFEHLAASWGFAFRMLMGGLAALIHGLFPFLCVRTGSSIIKNLNDKMVVNRVKAGHAPAGQTPQARAR
;
A
#
# COMPACT_ATOMS: atom_id res chain seq x y z
N MET A 1 -2.60 13.62 26.78
CA MET A 1 -1.85 12.39 26.43
C MET A 1 -2.62 11.65 25.36
N SER A 2 -2.17 11.76 24.11
CA SER A 2 -2.89 11.30 22.91
C SER A 2 -3.17 9.80 22.98
N LYS A 3 -4.45 9.44 23.07
CA LYS A 3 -4.90 8.04 23.00
C LYS A 3 -4.63 7.52 21.59
N TRP A 4 -3.49 6.87 21.42
CA TRP A 4 -3.21 5.97 20.30
C TRP A 4 -4.15 4.77 20.38
N SER A 5 -5.44 4.99 20.12
CA SER A 5 -6.39 3.89 20.03
C SER A 5 -6.27 3.30 18.63
N PHE A 6 -5.45 2.26 18.50
CA PHE A 6 -5.49 1.29 17.41
C PHE A 6 -6.89 0.66 17.19
N THR A 7 -7.82 0.92 18.11
CA THR A 7 -9.15 0.29 18.19
C THR A 7 -10.33 1.24 17.89
N SER A 8 -10.15 2.56 17.72
CA SER A 8 -11.29 3.47 17.50
C SER A 8 -11.67 3.72 16.04
N HIS A 9 -10.84 3.33 15.07
CA HIS A 9 -11.15 3.45 13.65
C HIS A 9 -11.81 2.20 12.99
N PRO A 10 -11.51 0.94 13.38
CA PRO A 10 -12.01 -0.23 12.63
C PRO A 10 -13.53 -0.46 12.76
N ALA A 11 -14.19 0.12 13.77
CA ALA A 11 -15.65 0.04 13.90
C ALA A 11 -16.40 0.96 12.90
N SER A 12 -15.72 1.88 12.21
CA SER A 12 -16.33 2.85 11.30
C SER A 12 -16.50 2.37 9.85
N VAL A 13 -15.98 1.19 9.50
CA VAL A 13 -15.88 0.73 8.10
C VAL A 13 -16.37 -0.70 7.83
N GLY A 14 -16.79 -1.47 8.85
CA GLY A 14 -17.42 -2.77 8.65
C GLY A 14 -16.51 -3.91 8.13
N GLU A 15 -15.20 -3.67 8.00
CA GLU A 15 -14.19 -4.72 7.75
C GLU A 15 -13.61 -5.22 9.06
N THR A 16 -13.28 -6.51 9.13
CA THR A 16 -12.57 -7.04 10.29
C THR A 16 -11.17 -6.44 10.34
N TYR A 17 -10.68 -6.09 11.53
CA TYR A 17 -9.29 -5.62 11.72
C TYR A 17 -8.27 -6.57 11.05
N PHE A 18 -8.58 -7.87 11.02
CA PHE A 18 -7.77 -8.89 10.36
C PHE A 18 -7.74 -8.76 8.83
N GLU A 19 -8.83 -8.40 8.15
CA GLU A 19 -8.83 -8.16 6.71
C GLU A 19 -7.94 -6.97 6.35
N HIS A 20 -8.08 -5.86 7.07
CA HIS A 20 -7.30 -4.65 6.83
C HIS A 20 -5.81 -4.86 7.16
N LEU A 21 -5.53 -5.59 8.24
CA LEU A 21 -4.19 -5.99 8.63
C LEU A 21 -3.57 -6.93 7.59
N ALA A 22 -4.29 -7.95 7.12
CA ALA A 22 -3.81 -8.90 6.12
C ALA A 22 -3.54 -8.22 4.77
N ALA A 23 -4.41 -7.30 4.33
CA ALA A 23 -4.21 -6.54 3.10
C ALA A 23 -2.96 -5.65 3.19
N SER A 24 -2.84 -4.89 4.28
CA SER A 24 -1.71 -3.98 4.51
C SER A 24 -0.38 -4.73 4.67
N TRP A 25 -0.37 -5.81 5.45
CA TRP A 25 0.81 -6.68 5.62
C TRP A 25 1.19 -7.40 4.33
N GLY A 26 0.22 -7.89 3.57
CA GLY A 26 0.46 -8.55 2.29
C GLY A 26 1.09 -7.61 1.26
N PHE A 27 0.75 -6.31 1.30
CA PHE A 27 1.38 -5.28 0.49
C PHE A 27 2.80 -4.96 0.97
N ALA A 28 2.99 -4.73 2.28
CA ALA A 28 4.28 -4.42 2.89
C ALA A 28 5.31 -5.54 2.65
N PHE A 29 4.92 -6.80 2.81
CA PHE A 29 5.80 -7.94 2.59
C PHE A 29 6.32 -8.02 1.16
N ARG A 30 5.46 -7.74 0.17
CA ARG A 30 5.84 -7.71 -1.25
C ARG A 30 6.83 -6.58 -1.52
N MET A 31 6.62 -5.38 -0.96
CA MET A 31 7.59 -4.29 -1.07
C MET A 31 8.96 -4.68 -0.50
N LEU A 32 8.97 -5.30 0.68
CA LEU A 32 10.21 -5.74 1.33
C LEU A 32 10.98 -6.75 0.46
N MET A 33 10.28 -7.75 -0.09
CA MET A 33 10.87 -8.74 -1.00
C MET A 33 11.42 -8.12 -2.29
N GLY A 34 10.68 -7.16 -2.88
CA GLY A 34 11.15 -6.43 -4.06
C GLY A 34 12.41 -5.62 -3.78
N GLY A 35 12.45 -4.93 -2.63
CA GLY A 35 13.63 -4.19 -2.18
C GLY A 35 14.83 -5.09 -1.90
N LEU A 36 14.63 -6.21 -1.19
CA LEU A 36 15.70 -7.19 -0.93
C LEU A 36 16.24 -7.78 -2.24
N ALA A 37 15.37 -8.13 -3.18
CA ALA A 37 15.78 -8.62 -4.49
C ALA A 37 16.61 -7.59 -5.26
N ALA A 38 16.26 -6.30 -5.19
CA ALA A 38 17.01 -5.22 -5.82
C ALA A 38 18.38 -5.00 -5.15
N LEU A 39 18.47 -5.10 -3.81
CA LEU A 39 19.74 -5.04 -3.08
C LEU A 39 20.65 -6.20 -3.48
N ILE A 40 20.12 -7.43 -3.47
CA ILE A 40 20.87 -8.62 -3.90
C ILE A 40 21.35 -8.47 -5.34
N HIS A 41 20.51 -7.94 -6.24
CA HIS A 41 20.90 -7.68 -7.61
C HIS A 41 22.02 -6.63 -7.72
N GLY A 42 21.98 -5.58 -6.90
CA GLY A 42 23.06 -4.58 -6.83
C GLY A 42 24.40 -5.16 -6.37
N LEU A 43 24.38 -6.17 -5.48
CA LEU A 43 25.57 -6.90 -5.05
C LEU A 43 26.02 -7.95 -6.08
N PHE A 44 25.05 -8.66 -6.68
CA PHE A 44 25.26 -9.74 -7.63
C PHE A 44 24.41 -9.48 -8.88
N PRO A 45 24.97 -8.82 -9.91
CA PRO A 45 24.20 -8.34 -11.07
C PRO A 45 23.59 -9.47 -11.92
N PHE A 46 23.98 -10.71 -11.70
CA PHE A 46 23.39 -11.89 -12.36
C PHE A 46 22.21 -12.50 -11.58
N LEU A 47 21.99 -12.13 -10.32
CA LEU A 47 20.91 -12.64 -9.48
C LEU A 47 19.73 -11.66 -9.47
N CYS A 48 18.50 -12.16 -9.37
CA CYS A 48 17.27 -11.35 -9.25
C CYS A 48 17.02 -10.30 -10.36
N VAL A 49 17.59 -10.50 -11.56
CA VAL A 49 17.61 -9.54 -12.69
C VAL A 49 16.27 -8.88 -12.99
N ARG A 50 15.15 -9.61 -12.90
CA ARG A 50 13.80 -9.05 -13.13
C ARG A 50 12.89 -9.11 -11.90
N THR A 51 13.37 -9.65 -10.79
CA THR A 51 12.53 -9.95 -9.62
C THR A 51 12.05 -8.67 -8.95
N GLY A 52 12.95 -7.71 -8.70
CA GLY A 52 12.59 -6.41 -8.10
C GLY A 52 11.56 -5.67 -8.95
N SER A 53 11.87 -5.46 -10.23
CA SER A 53 10.98 -4.74 -11.16
C SER A 53 9.63 -5.42 -11.36
N SER A 54 9.58 -6.75 -11.42
CA SER A 54 8.33 -7.51 -11.55
C SER A 54 7.43 -7.33 -10.32
N ILE A 55 8.01 -7.37 -9.11
CA ILE A 55 7.27 -7.15 -7.86
C ILE A 55 6.71 -5.73 -7.79
N ILE A 56 7.52 -4.71 -8.12
CA ILE A 56 7.07 -3.32 -8.14
C ILE A 56 5.97 -3.12 -9.19
N LYS A 57 6.09 -3.71 -10.37
CA LYS A 57 5.04 -3.67 -11.40
C LYS A 57 3.73 -4.28 -10.89
N ASN A 58 3.79 -5.45 -10.25
CA ASN A 58 2.59 -6.08 -9.69
C ASN A 58 1.94 -5.23 -8.59
N LEU A 59 2.74 -4.57 -7.75
CA LEU A 59 2.25 -3.66 -6.73
C LEU A 59 1.64 -2.40 -7.35
N ASN A 60 2.26 -1.85 -8.39
CA ASN A 60 1.74 -0.70 -9.13
C ASN A 60 0.40 -1.02 -9.81
N ASP A 61 0.29 -2.17 -10.47
CA ASP A 61 -0.97 -2.63 -11.08
C ASP A 61 -2.09 -2.72 -10.02
N LYS A 62 -1.78 -3.28 -8.85
CA LYS A 62 -2.74 -3.39 -7.75
C LYS A 62 -3.14 -2.04 -7.14
N MET A 63 -2.23 -1.08 -7.07
CA MET A 63 -2.48 0.23 -6.47
C MET A 63 -3.08 1.26 -7.42
N VAL A 64 -2.71 1.22 -8.70
CA VAL A 64 -3.03 2.27 -9.68
C VAL A 64 -4.09 1.76 -10.63
N VAL A 65 -3.85 0.64 -11.31
CA VAL A 65 -4.79 0.12 -12.31
C VAL A 65 -6.09 -0.33 -11.64
N ASN A 66 -6.00 -1.00 -10.49
CA ASN A 66 -7.19 -1.44 -9.77
C ASN A 66 -7.97 -0.27 -9.12
N ARG A 67 -7.29 0.82 -8.74
CA ARG A 67 -7.96 2.05 -8.24
C ARG A 67 -8.63 2.84 -9.36
N VAL A 68 -7.98 2.98 -10.52
CA VAL A 68 -8.56 3.65 -11.70
C VAL A 68 -9.83 2.93 -12.15
N LYS A 69 -9.88 1.60 -12.06
CA LYS A 69 -11.06 0.82 -12.40
C LYS A 69 -12.17 0.84 -11.35
N ALA A 70 -11.84 1.14 -10.09
CA ALA A 70 -12.79 1.16 -8.97
C ALA A 70 -13.43 2.52 -8.69
N GLY A 71 -13.08 3.59 -9.43
CA GLY A 71 -13.73 4.91 -9.30
C GLY A 71 -13.67 5.51 -7.89
N HIS A 72 -12.74 5.07 -7.03
CA HIS A 72 -12.64 5.55 -5.65
C HIS A 72 -11.90 6.89 -5.65
N ALA A 73 -12.67 7.97 -5.78
CA ALA A 73 -12.19 9.32 -5.48
C ALA A 73 -11.60 9.33 -4.06
N PRO A 74 -10.46 9.98 -3.83
CA PRO A 74 -9.84 10.01 -2.50
C PRO A 74 -10.80 10.66 -1.52
N ALA A 75 -11.29 9.88 -0.55
CA ALA A 75 -11.98 10.37 0.62
C ALA A 75 -11.01 11.24 1.43
N GLY A 76 -10.98 12.55 1.13
CA GLY A 76 -10.06 13.47 1.80
C GLY A 76 -9.74 14.79 1.11
N GLN A 77 -10.50 15.23 0.11
CA GLN A 77 -10.43 16.62 -0.36
C GLN A 77 -11.77 17.30 -0.11
N THR A 78 -12.05 17.63 1.16
CA THR A 78 -13.04 18.65 1.50
C THR A 78 -12.55 19.95 0.85
N PRO A 79 -13.31 20.57 -0.07
CA PRO A 79 -12.98 21.91 -0.54
C PRO A 79 -13.08 22.83 0.68
N GLN A 80 -11.94 23.28 1.21
CA GLN A 80 -11.93 24.29 2.25
C GLN A 80 -12.66 25.50 1.68
N ALA A 81 -13.84 25.77 2.24
CA ALA A 81 -14.69 26.88 1.85
C ALA A 81 -13.84 28.14 1.76
N ARG A 82 -13.79 28.72 0.55
CA ARG A 82 -13.21 30.03 0.29
C ARG A 82 -13.99 31.03 1.15
N ALA A 83 -13.45 31.34 2.33
CA ALA A 83 -13.90 32.45 3.12
C ALA A 83 -13.21 33.72 2.59
N ARG A 84 -14.06 34.65 2.15
CA ARG A 84 -13.83 36.05 1.80
C ARG A 84 -13.62 36.33 0.31
#